data_AF-A0A0D2T2T4-F1
#
_entry.id   AF-A0A0D2T2T4-F1
#
_cell.length_a   1.000
_cell.length_b   1.000
_cell.length_c   1.000
_cell.angle_alpha   90.00
_cell.angle_beta   90.00
_cell.angle_gamma   90.00
#
_symmetry.space_group_name_H-M   'P 1'
#
loop_
_entity.id
_entity.type
_entity.pdbx_description
1 polymer ?
#
loop_
_entity_poly.entity_id
_entity_poly.type
_entity_poly.pdbx_seq_one_letter_code
_entity_poly.pdbx_strand_id
1 'polypeptide(L)'
;DVEDLKSYSKSQGASEADSLSHWDISFWSERLRESKYDINEEELRPYFSFSKVMDGLFNLAKILFGIDIEAADGLAPVWNKDVRFYCVKDSAGSPIAYFYFDPYSRPSEKREGAWMDEVVSRSRVLSHNGTTARLPVAHMVCNQTPPVGDKPSLMTFREVETVFHEFGHALQHMLTKQDEGLVAGIRGVEWDAVELPSQFMENWCYHRDTLMSIAKHYQTGESIPEEVYLKLLAARTFRAGSLSLRQIRFASLDLELHTKYIPDGPESVYDVDQRVSRKTQVIPPLPEDRFLCGFNHIFAGGYAAGYYSYKWAEVLSADAFSAFEDAGLEDSKAVKETGHKFRETVLALGGGKAPLEVSVCKLCLWSSVDVNLHPRHCSGTMGYYQSQLEISSFLSCHSGFYQMRHGNQVFTGHSSCYYTPCLCSVQLFKTLLVIVLKRKEKENTTHLGLNSCGVVL
;
A
#
# COMPACT_ATOMS: atom_id res chain seq x y z
N ASP A 1 -7.05 0.62 21.26
CA ASP A 1 -8.02 0.99 20.20
C ASP A 1 -9.47 0.95 20.64
N VAL A 2 -10.17 -0.20 20.68
CA VAL A 2 -11.61 -0.21 21.01
C VAL A 2 -11.89 0.21 22.45
N GLU A 3 -11.06 -0.19 23.40
CA GLU A 3 -11.16 0.30 24.78
C GLU A 3 -10.90 1.81 24.90
N ASP A 4 -10.06 2.39 24.04
CA ASP A 4 -9.86 3.84 24.00
C ASP A 4 -11.15 4.55 23.53
N LEU A 5 -11.84 3.98 22.53
CA LEU A 5 -13.14 4.49 22.06
C LEU A 5 -14.21 4.40 23.15
N LYS A 6 -14.29 3.27 23.87
CA LYS A 6 -15.22 3.12 25.00
C LYS A 6 -14.92 4.12 26.11
N SER A 7 -13.65 4.25 26.49
CA SER A 7 -13.21 5.18 27.53
C SER A 7 -13.53 6.63 27.15
N TYR A 8 -13.25 6.99 25.90
CA TYR A 8 -13.50 8.34 25.40
C TYR A 8 -15.00 8.65 25.31
N SER A 9 -15.79 7.80 24.65
CA SER A 9 -17.25 7.97 24.57
C SER A 9 -17.92 8.02 25.94
N LYS A 10 -17.47 7.20 26.90
CA LYS A 10 -17.94 7.24 28.29
C LYS A 10 -17.60 8.56 28.98
N SER A 11 -16.42 9.12 28.73
CA SER A 11 -16.04 10.42 29.28
C SER A 11 -16.88 11.58 28.72
N GLN A 12 -17.45 11.41 27.52
CA GLN A 12 -18.40 12.35 26.90
C GLN A 12 -19.86 12.11 27.35
N GLY A 13 -20.12 11.16 28.24
CA GLY A 13 -21.47 10.85 28.72
C GLY A 13 -22.38 10.16 27.69
N ALA A 14 -21.79 9.53 26.67
CA ALA A 14 -22.54 8.83 25.63
C ALA A 14 -23.22 7.57 26.17
N SER A 15 -24.52 7.43 25.88
CA SER A 15 -25.33 6.29 26.34
C SER A 15 -24.87 4.94 25.74
N GLU A 16 -24.33 4.97 24.53
CA GLU A 16 -23.86 3.82 23.77
C GLU A 16 -22.46 3.35 24.18
N ALA A 17 -21.77 4.09 25.07
CA ALA A 17 -20.37 3.81 25.45
C ALA A 17 -20.15 2.42 26.06
N ASP A 18 -21.16 1.90 26.79
CA ASP A 18 -21.10 0.57 27.40
C ASP A 18 -21.33 -0.56 26.35
N SER A 19 -21.83 -0.22 25.15
CA SER A 19 -22.16 -1.17 24.08
C SER A 19 -21.94 -0.59 22.67
N LEU A 20 -20.72 -0.18 22.36
CA LEU A 20 -20.37 0.35 21.04
C LEU A 20 -20.64 -0.67 19.93
N SER A 21 -21.39 -0.23 18.92
CA SER A 21 -21.71 -0.99 17.71
C SER A 21 -20.85 -0.56 16.53
N HIS A 22 -20.90 -1.29 15.41
CA HIS A 22 -20.07 -1.01 14.23
C HIS A 22 -20.27 0.41 13.66
N TRP A 23 -21.49 0.94 13.71
CA TRP A 23 -21.78 2.30 13.24
C TRP A 23 -21.23 3.41 14.17
N ASP A 24 -20.93 3.08 15.43
CA ASP A 24 -20.37 4.04 16.39
C ASP A 24 -18.84 4.18 16.26
N ILE A 25 -18.17 3.16 15.70
CA ILE A 25 -16.70 3.08 15.67
C ILE A 25 -16.08 4.25 14.91
N SER A 26 -16.56 4.55 13.71
CA SER A 26 -16.00 5.65 12.89
C SER A 26 -16.26 7.00 13.53
N PHE A 27 -17.47 7.22 14.08
CA PHE A 27 -17.83 8.47 14.75
C PHE A 27 -16.93 8.73 15.95
N TRP A 28 -16.85 7.79 16.89
CA TRP A 28 -16.02 7.95 18.09
C TRP A 28 -14.52 7.93 17.79
N SER A 29 -14.09 7.27 16.71
CA SER A 29 -12.71 7.35 16.26
C SER A 29 -12.35 8.77 15.84
N GLU A 30 -13.23 9.46 15.12
CA GLU A 30 -12.98 10.83 14.70
C GLU A 30 -13.03 11.81 15.87
N ARG A 31 -14.04 11.70 16.76
CA ARG A 31 -14.09 12.53 17.98
C ARG A 31 -12.86 12.35 18.87
N LEU A 32 -12.42 11.09 19.06
CA LEU A 32 -11.17 10.81 19.79
C LEU A 32 -9.95 11.39 19.07
N ARG A 33 -9.89 11.29 17.74
CA ARG A 33 -8.78 11.82 16.94
C ARG A 33 -8.68 13.34 17.06
N GLU A 34 -9.80 14.04 16.89
CA GLU A 34 -9.90 15.49 17.09
C GLU A 34 -9.43 15.88 18.48
N SER A 35 -9.96 15.24 19.53
CA SER A 35 -9.59 15.58 20.90
C SER A 35 -8.14 15.23 21.27
N LYS A 36 -7.59 14.14 20.74
CA LYS A 36 -6.26 13.64 21.10
C LYS A 36 -5.14 14.38 20.37
N TYR A 37 -5.37 14.77 19.12
CA TYR A 37 -4.35 15.38 18.25
C TYR A 37 -4.64 16.84 17.91
N ASP A 38 -5.81 17.36 18.29
CA ASP A 38 -6.23 18.74 18.03
C ASP A 38 -6.15 19.09 16.53
N ILE A 39 -6.67 18.17 15.71
CA ILE A 39 -6.80 18.28 14.25
C ILE A 39 -8.23 17.96 13.83
N ASN A 40 -8.79 18.80 12.98
CA ASN A 40 -10.09 18.59 12.36
C ASN A 40 -9.90 18.37 10.86
N GLU A 41 -10.46 17.29 10.31
CA GLU A 41 -10.29 16.97 8.88
C GLU A 41 -10.87 18.05 7.96
N GLU A 42 -11.96 18.71 8.35
CA GLU A 42 -12.58 19.78 7.57
C GLU A 42 -11.72 21.05 7.55
N GLU A 43 -11.03 21.37 8.65
CA GLU A 43 -10.10 22.50 8.72
C GLU A 43 -8.83 22.29 7.87
N LEU A 44 -8.49 21.03 7.59
CA LEU A 44 -7.35 20.67 6.73
C LEU A 44 -7.68 20.77 5.23
N ARG A 45 -8.94 20.53 4.84
CA ARG A 45 -9.36 20.52 3.42
C ARG A 45 -8.90 21.75 2.62
N PRO A 46 -9.00 22.99 3.13
CA PRO A 46 -8.55 24.17 2.39
C PRO A 46 -7.07 24.16 1.98
N TYR A 47 -6.22 23.39 2.65
CA TYR A 47 -4.79 23.26 2.34
C TYR A 47 -4.50 22.21 1.26
N PHE A 48 -5.42 21.29 0.99
CA PHE A 48 -5.23 20.18 0.06
C PHE A 48 -6.09 20.34 -1.19
N SER A 49 -5.90 21.46 -1.91
CA SER A 49 -6.54 21.63 -3.21
C SER A 49 -5.91 20.72 -4.27
N PHE A 50 -6.74 20.12 -5.12
CA PHE A 50 -6.30 19.18 -6.17
C PHE A 50 -5.11 19.68 -6.99
N SER A 51 -5.13 20.94 -7.45
CA SER A 51 -4.04 21.49 -8.26
C SER A 51 -2.71 21.53 -7.51
N LYS A 52 -2.71 21.93 -6.23
CA LYS A 52 -1.50 21.97 -5.39
C LYS A 52 -0.98 20.59 -5.03
N VAL A 53 -1.87 19.63 -4.84
CA VAL A 53 -1.51 18.22 -4.65
C VAL A 53 -0.78 17.68 -5.88
N MET A 54 -1.30 17.93 -7.08
CA MET A 54 -0.66 17.51 -8.33
C MET A 54 0.68 18.21 -8.56
N ASP A 55 0.76 19.53 -8.33
CA ASP A 55 2.02 20.29 -8.46
C ASP A 55 3.11 19.72 -7.55
N GLY A 56 2.78 19.45 -6.28
CA GLY A 56 3.71 18.88 -5.30
C GLY A 56 4.11 17.44 -5.62
N LEU A 57 3.16 16.62 -6.07
CA LEU A 57 3.42 15.25 -6.53
C LEU A 57 4.38 15.23 -7.74
N PHE A 58 4.17 16.10 -8.72
CA PHE A 58 5.06 16.20 -9.89
C PHE A 58 6.44 16.72 -9.51
N ASN A 59 6.52 17.68 -8.59
CA ASN A 59 7.80 18.15 -8.07
C ASN A 59 8.56 17.04 -7.32
N LEU A 60 7.87 16.22 -6.53
CA LEU A 60 8.47 15.05 -5.90
C LEU A 60 8.99 14.06 -6.95
N ALA A 61 8.18 13.75 -7.97
CA ALA A 61 8.57 12.85 -9.05
C ALA A 61 9.82 13.35 -9.80
N LYS A 62 9.94 14.67 -9.98
CA LYS A 62 11.14 15.31 -10.53
C LYS A 62 12.36 15.11 -9.65
N ILE A 63 12.22 15.31 -8.33
CA ILE A 63 13.31 15.13 -7.37
C ILE A 63 13.77 13.66 -7.33
N LEU A 64 12.85 12.72 -7.22
CA LEU A 64 13.18 11.31 -7.06
C LEU A 64 13.64 10.65 -8.35
N PHE A 65 12.96 10.95 -9.46
CA PHE A 65 13.05 10.15 -10.69
C PHE A 65 13.55 10.95 -11.90
N GLY A 66 13.82 12.25 -11.74
CA GLY A 66 14.39 13.09 -12.80
C GLY A 66 13.46 13.24 -14.02
N ILE A 67 12.15 13.27 -13.78
CA ILE A 67 11.14 13.46 -14.83
C ILE A 67 10.42 14.79 -14.69
N ASP A 68 10.05 15.39 -15.81
CA ASP A 68 9.21 16.58 -15.87
C ASP A 68 7.81 16.20 -16.37
N ILE A 69 6.77 16.64 -15.67
CA ILE A 69 5.38 16.33 -16.01
C ILE A 69 4.65 17.64 -16.29
N GLU A 70 4.01 17.72 -17.44
CA GLU A 70 3.26 18.89 -17.87
C GLU A 70 1.88 18.52 -18.43
N ALA A 71 0.93 19.44 -18.31
CA ALA A 71 -0.39 19.27 -18.92
C ALA A 71 -0.26 19.22 -20.45
N ALA A 72 -0.96 18.25 -21.05
CA ALA A 72 -1.02 18.01 -22.48
C ALA A 72 -2.49 17.89 -22.95
N ASP A 73 -3.42 18.52 -22.22
CA ASP A 73 -4.84 18.55 -22.55
C ASP A 73 -5.05 18.99 -24.01
N GLY A 74 -5.87 18.24 -24.75
CA GLY A 74 -6.12 18.45 -26.18
C GLY A 74 -5.20 17.67 -27.13
N LEU A 75 -4.10 17.09 -26.65
CA LEU A 75 -3.27 16.19 -27.46
C LEU A 75 -3.95 14.84 -27.74
N ALA A 76 -4.73 14.34 -26.78
CA ALA A 76 -5.49 13.11 -26.89
C ALA A 76 -6.99 13.35 -26.62
N PRO A 77 -7.90 12.61 -27.27
CA PRO A 77 -9.32 12.69 -26.98
C PRO A 77 -9.61 12.14 -25.57
N VAL A 78 -10.61 12.72 -24.89
CA VAL A 78 -11.02 12.32 -23.54
C VAL A 78 -12.51 12.02 -23.49
N TRP A 79 -12.93 11.18 -22.54
CA TRP A 79 -14.33 10.73 -22.39
C TRP A 79 -15.19 11.64 -21.52
N ASN A 80 -14.57 12.50 -20.71
CA ASN A 80 -15.25 13.44 -19.83
C ASN A 80 -14.43 14.74 -19.70
N LYS A 81 -15.12 15.88 -19.53
CA LYS A 81 -14.49 17.21 -19.44
C LYS A 81 -13.55 17.39 -18.24
N ASP A 82 -13.72 16.60 -17.20
CA ASP A 82 -12.93 16.69 -15.97
C ASP A 82 -11.65 15.83 -16.05
N VAL A 83 -11.48 15.05 -17.12
CA VAL A 83 -10.28 14.25 -17.38
C VAL A 83 -9.12 15.17 -17.75
N ARG A 84 -7.98 14.98 -17.09
CA ARG A 84 -6.72 15.65 -17.40
C ARG A 84 -5.80 14.71 -18.16
N PHE A 85 -5.02 15.24 -19.09
CA PHE A 85 -3.99 14.48 -19.82
C PHE A 85 -2.62 15.13 -19.63
N TYR A 86 -1.60 14.30 -19.38
CA TYR A 86 -0.25 14.76 -19.05
C TYR A 86 0.80 14.08 -19.92
N CYS A 87 1.84 14.84 -20.26
CA CYS A 87 3.05 14.37 -20.90
C CYS A 87 4.16 14.23 -19.86
N VAL A 88 4.85 13.09 -19.86
CA VAL A 88 6.01 12.82 -19.00
C VAL A 88 7.27 12.88 -19.85
N LYS A 89 8.22 13.71 -19.46
CA LYS A 89 9.49 13.94 -20.16
C LYS A 89 10.68 13.52 -19.32
N ASP A 90 11.75 13.10 -19.99
CA ASP A 90 13.05 12.91 -19.36
C ASP A 90 13.80 14.25 -19.16
N SER A 91 14.97 14.17 -18.53
CA SER A 91 15.83 15.34 -18.28
C SER A 91 16.35 16.02 -19.55
N ALA A 92 16.26 15.38 -20.72
CA ALA A 92 16.60 15.98 -22.01
C ALA A 92 15.39 16.68 -22.65
N GLY A 93 14.22 16.65 -22.00
CA GLY A 93 12.96 17.20 -22.49
C GLY A 93 12.23 16.31 -23.49
N SER A 94 12.68 15.07 -23.70
CA SER A 94 12.05 14.13 -24.63
C SER A 94 10.86 13.44 -23.97
N PRO A 95 9.69 13.32 -24.64
CA PRO A 95 8.58 12.55 -24.12
C PRO A 95 8.97 11.07 -23.94
N ILE A 96 8.64 10.53 -22.77
CA ILE A 96 8.89 9.13 -22.42
C ILE A 96 7.61 8.37 -22.07
N ALA A 97 6.54 9.05 -21.69
CA ALA A 97 5.24 8.45 -21.40
C ALA A 97 4.11 9.50 -21.36
N TYR A 98 2.87 9.03 -21.24
CA TYR A 98 1.69 9.87 -21.01
C TYR A 98 0.75 9.22 -20.01
N PHE A 99 -0.14 10.01 -19.40
CA PHE A 99 -1.24 9.43 -18.63
C PHE A 99 -2.47 10.33 -18.62
N TYR A 100 -3.63 9.68 -18.47
CA TYR A 100 -4.90 10.34 -18.19
C TYR A 100 -5.17 10.29 -16.68
N PHE A 101 -5.88 11.29 -16.17
CA PHE A 101 -6.37 11.29 -14.80
C PHE A 101 -7.86 11.67 -14.75
N ASP A 102 -8.72 10.75 -14.29
CA ASP A 102 -10.16 10.98 -14.01
C ASP A 102 -10.38 11.01 -12.48
N PRO A 103 -10.35 12.19 -11.82
CA PRO A 103 -10.19 12.26 -10.36
C PRO A 103 -11.49 12.16 -9.57
N TYR A 104 -12.62 12.63 -10.11
CA TYR A 104 -13.80 12.92 -9.30
C TYR A 104 -14.82 11.78 -9.25
N SER A 105 -15.53 11.70 -8.13
CA SER A 105 -16.67 10.80 -7.96
C SER A 105 -17.80 11.12 -8.94
N ARG A 106 -18.33 10.09 -9.60
CA ARG A 106 -19.43 10.20 -10.57
C ARG A 106 -20.29 8.93 -10.56
N PRO A 107 -21.06 8.70 -9.48
CA PRO A 107 -21.67 7.41 -9.19
C PRO A 107 -22.74 6.96 -10.21
N SER A 108 -23.25 7.88 -11.03
CA SER A 108 -24.23 7.54 -12.08
C SER A 108 -23.65 6.67 -13.20
N GLU A 109 -22.34 6.73 -13.45
CA GLU A 109 -21.70 6.08 -14.61
C GLU A 109 -20.26 5.59 -14.37
N LYS A 110 -19.64 5.93 -13.24
CA LYS A 110 -18.25 5.59 -12.92
C LYS A 110 -18.19 4.66 -11.72
N ARG A 111 -17.41 3.57 -11.84
CA ARG A 111 -17.13 2.62 -10.76
C ARG A 111 -16.47 3.33 -9.56
N GLU A 112 -16.85 2.93 -8.36
CA GLU A 112 -16.26 3.42 -7.09
C GLU A 112 -14.80 2.95 -6.88
N GLY A 113 -14.14 3.53 -5.87
CA GLY A 113 -12.75 3.20 -5.51
C GLY A 113 -11.71 4.08 -6.21
N ALA A 114 -10.47 3.59 -6.28
CA ALA A 114 -9.40 4.16 -7.07
C ALA A 114 -8.64 3.02 -7.74
N TRP A 115 -8.08 3.27 -8.91
CA TRP A 115 -7.27 2.30 -9.64
C TRP A 115 -6.42 2.97 -10.72
N MET A 116 -5.38 2.25 -11.11
CA MET A 116 -4.59 2.49 -12.30
C MET A 116 -4.90 1.41 -13.34
N ASP A 117 -4.88 1.78 -14.63
CA ASP A 117 -5.03 0.83 -15.73
C ASP A 117 -4.07 1.18 -16.88
N GLU A 118 -3.66 0.19 -17.66
CA GLU A 118 -2.84 0.43 -18.84
C GLU A 118 -3.69 0.81 -20.06
N VAL A 119 -3.27 1.85 -20.80
CA VAL A 119 -3.88 2.19 -22.10
C VAL A 119 -3.11 1.48 -23.20
N VAL A 120 -1.80 1.71 -23.24
CA VAL A 120 -0.87 1.01 -24.11
C VAL A 120 0.46 0.80 -23.38
N SER A 121 1.09 -0.36 -23.59
CA SER A 121 2.40 -0.67 -23.03
C SER A 121 3.55 -0.10 -23.86
N ARG A 122 4.70 0.11 -23.20
CA ARG A 122 5.97 0.35 -23.88
C ARG A 122 6.33 -0.89 -24.70
N SER A 123 6.65 -0.71 -25.98
CA SER A 123 6.91 -1.86 -26.86
C SER A 123 7.72 -1.50 -28.09
N ARG A 124 8.79 -2.24 -28.35
CA ARG A 124 9.56 -2.19 -29.59
C ARG A 124 8.77 -2.73 -30.78
N VAL A 125 8.02 -3.83 -30.60
CA VAL A 125 7.26 -4.49 -31.67
C VAL A 125 6.14 -3.59 -32.20
N LEU A 126 5.52 -2.79 -31.33
CA LEU A 126 4.42 -1.89 -31.67
C LEU A 126 4.89 -0.45 -31.95
N SER A 127 6.20 -0.25 -32.19
CA SER A 127 6.73 1.07 -32.55
C SER A 127 6.29 1.49 -33.96
N HIS A 128 6.36 2.79 -34.24
CA HIS A 128 6.09 3.32 -35.57
C HIS A 128 7.41 3.48 -36.34
N ASN A 129 7.35 3.44 -37.67
CA ASN A 129 8.54 3.44 -38.53
C ASN A 129 9.53 4.57 -38.16
N GLY A 130 10.71 4.18 -37.67
CA GLY A 130 11.79 5.09 -37.29
C GLY A 130 11.96 5.35 -35.79
N THR A 131 11.04 4.89 -34.92
CA THR A 131 11.20 4.99 -33.46
C THR A 131 11.61 3.66 -32.83
N THR A 132 12.38 3.73 -31.75
CA THR A 132 12.92 2.54 -31.06
C THR A 132 11.87 1.77 -30.29
N ALA A 133 10.88 2.46 -29.70
CA ALA A 133 9.73 1.86 -29.02
C ALA A 133 8.52 2.80 -29.06
N ARG A 134 7.32 2.22 -29.00
CA ARG A 134 6.09 2.95 -28.63
C ARG A 134 6.19 3.36 -27.16
N LEU A 135 5.77 4.59 -26.85
CA LEU A 135 5.72 5.09 -25.48
C LEU A 135 4.51 4.52 -24.72
N PRO A 136 4.65 4.19 -23.42
CA PRO A 136 3.55 3.73 -22.59
C PRO A 136 2.56 4.87 -22.29
N VAL A 137 1.29 4.49 -22.13
CA VAL A 137 0.21 5.39 -21.68
C VAL A 137 -0.59 4.70 -20.58
N ALA A 138 -0.87 5.42 -19.49
CA ALA A 138 -1.62 4.94 -18.32
C ALA A 138 -2.93 5.71 -18.10
N HIS A 139 -3.85 5.08 -17.37
CA HIS A 139 -4.97 5.72 -16.70
C HIS A 139 -4.71 5.76 -15.20
N MET A 140 -4.97 6.90 -14.58
CA MET A 140 -5.22 7.01 -13.15
C MET A 140 -6.68 7.39 -12.95
N VAL A 141 -7.36 6.72 -12.03
CA VAL A 141 -8.76 6.99 -11.72
C VAL A 141 -8.95 7.03 -10.22
N CYS A 142 -9.49 8.14 -9.72
CA CYS A 142 -9.91 8.28 -8.32
C CYS A 142 -11.41 8.60 -8.25
N ASN A 143 -12.00 8.53 -7.06
CA ASN A 143 -13.36 8.99 -6.81
C ASN A 143 -13.40 10.00 -5.66
N GLN A 144 -12.50 11.00 -5.71
CA GLN A 144 -12.42 12.03 -4.67
C GLN A 144 -13.59 13.03 -4.76
N THR A 145 -13.75 13.81 -3.69
CA THR A 145 -14.76 14.85 -3.54
C THR A 145 -14.73 15.82 -4.73
N PRO A 146 -15.80 15.96 -5.52
CA PRO A 146 -15.83 16.87 -6.66
C PRO A 146 -15.74 18.34 -6.22
N PRO A 147 -15.38 19.25 -7.13
CA PRO A 147 -15.49 20.69 -6.91
C PRO A 147 -16.90 21.10 -6.44
N VAL A 148 -16.98 22.06 -5.51
CA VAL A 148 -18.26 22.57 -4.98
C VAL A 148 -18.43 24.04 -5.40
N GLY A 149 -19.36 24.28 -6.32
CA GLY A 149 -19.53 25.59 -6.94
C GLY A 149 -18.26 26.03 -7.68
N ASP A 150 -17.76 27.22 -7.38
CA ASP A 150 -16.53 27.78 -7.98
C ASP A 150 -15.25 27.39 -7.24
N LYS A 151 -15.34 26.59 -6.16
CA LYS A 151 -14.17 26.14 -5.39
C LYS A 151 -13.53 24.93 -6.06
N PRO A 152 -12.18 24.81 -6.05
CA PRO A 152 -11.52 23.59 -6.51
C PRO A 152 -11.93 22.40 -5.64
N SER A 153 -11.63 21.18 -6.11
CA SER A 153 -11.74 19.99 -5.27
C SER A 153 -10.77 20.12 -4.08
N LEU A 154 -11.33 20.11 -2.87
CA LEU A 154 -10.62 20.19 -1.60
C LEU A 154 -10.61 18.82 -0.94
N MET A 155 -9.41 18.27 -0.80
CA MET A 155 -9.19 16.87 -0.49
C MET A 155 -9.02 16.63 1.00
N THR A 156 -9.44 15.46 1.47
CA THR A 156 -8.96 14.92 2.74
C THR A 156 -7.52 14.42 2.60
N PHE A 157 -6.81 14.22 3.70
CA PHE A 157 -5.48 13.62 3.66
C PHE A 157 -5.50 12.21 3.05
N ARG A 158 -6.57 11.44 3.28
CA ARG A 158 -6.73 10.10 2.70
C ARG A 158 -6.92 10.13 1.19
N GLU A 159 -7.63 11.14 0.66
CA GLU A 159 -7.74 11.35 -0.78
C GLU A 159 -6.37 11.71 -1.39
N VAL A 160 -5.53 12.47 -0.68
CA VAL A 160 -4.15 12.75 -1.11
C VAL A 160 -3.31 11.48 -1.17
N GLU A 161 -3.32 10.66 -0.12
CA GLU A 161 -2.64 9.35 -0.13
C GLU A 161 -3.10 8.47 -1.29
N THR A 162 -4.41 8.47 -1.60
CA THR A 162 -4.97 7.69 -2.71
C THR A 162 -4.42 8.14 -4.06
N VAL A 163 -4.27 9.45 -4.28
CA VAL A 163 -3.66 9.96 -5.53
C VAL A 163 -2.18 9.55 -5.63
N PHE A 164 -1.44 9.59 -4.53
CA PHE A 164 -0.04 9.13 -4.48
C PHE A 164 0.07 7.63 -4.76
N HIS A 165 -0.84 6.83 -4.21
CA HIS A 165 -0.93 5.39 -4.43
C HIS A 165 -1.09 5.07 -5.93
N GLU A 166 -2.12 5.62 -6.57
CA GLU A 166 -2.36 5.36 -8.00
C GLU A 166 -1.23 5.89 -8.89
N PHE A 167 -0.59 6.99 -8.48
CA PHE A 167 0.56 7.53 -9.20
C PHE A 167 1.77 6.60 -9.13
N GLY A 168 1.95 5.85 -8.04
CA GLY A 168 2.99 4.82 -7.93
C GLY A 168 2.83 3.71 -8.96
N HIS A 169 1.60 3.20 -9.17
CA HIS A 169 1.33 2.26 -10.26
C HIS A 169 1.59 2.89 -11.63
N ALA A 170 1.12 4.12 -11.84
CA ALA A 170 1.32 4.82 -13.10
C ALA A 170 2.81 5.02 -13.41
N LEU A 171 3.63 5.37 -12.41
CA LEU A 171 5.07 5.48 -12.53
C LEU A 171 5.73 4.16 -12.96
N GLN A 172 5.35 3.02 -12.38
CA GLN A 172 5.92 1.72 -12.76
C GLN A 172 5.59 1.37 -14.22
N HIS A 173 4.38 1.66 -14.66
CA HIS A 173 4.00 1.48 -16.07
C HIS A 173 4.77 2.42 -17.01
N MET A 174 4.84 3.70 -16.64
CA MET A 174 5.37 4.76 -17.49
C MET A 174 6.89 4.78 -17.58
N LEU A 175 7.60 4.48 -16.48
CA LEU A 175 9.06 4.59 -16.40
C LEU A 175 9.80 3.28 -16.69
N THR A 176 9.08 2.25 -17.13
CA THR A 176 9.68 0.99 -17.55
C THR A 176 10.71 1.20 -18.66
N LYS A 177 11.86 0.53 -18.55
CA LYS A 177 12.91 0.50 -19.58
C LYS A 177 12.84 -0.76 -20.44
N GLN A 178 12.01 -1.73 -20.07
CA GLN A 178 11.72 -2.88 -20.93
C GLN A 178 11.02 -2.40 -22.21
N ASP A 179 11.51 -2.83 -23.36
CA ASP A 179 10.84 -2.65 -24.65
C ASP A 179 10.19 -3.95 -25.16
N GLU A 180 10.35 -5.04 -24.41
CA GLU A 180 9.61 -6.29 -24.60
C GLU A 180 8.20 -6.15 -24.02
N GLY A 181 7.21 -5.90 -24.90
CA GLY A 181 5.89 -5.41 -24.49
C GLY A 181 5.05 -6.36 -23.66
N LEU A 182 5.40 -7.65 -23.60
CA LEU A 182 4.72 -8.66 -22.77
C LEU A 182 5.17 -8.64 -21.30
N VAL A 183 6.29 -7.99 -20.99
CA VAL A 183 6.85 -7.87 -19.63
C VAL A 183 7.16 -6.42 -19.25
N ALA A 184 6.75 -5.46 -20.09
CA ALA A 184 6.96 -4.04 -19.85
C ALA A 184 5.90 -3.46 -18.90
N GLY A 185 6.31 -2.43 -18.16
CA GLY A 185 5.46 -1.77 -17.17
C GLY A 185 5.16 -2.70 -16.00
N ILE A 186 3.89 -2.93 -15.72
CA ILE A 186 3.42 -3.82 -14.65
C ILE A 186 3.19 -5.26 -15.13
N ARG A 187 3.29 -5.53 -16.44
CA ARG A 187 3.02 -6.86 -17.01
C ARG A 187 4.10 -7.85 -16.58
N GLY A 188 3.67 -9.05 -16.19
CA GLY A 188 4.56 -10.14 -15.77
C GLY A 188 5.19 -9.97 -14.38
N VAL A 189 4.89 -8.88 -13.67
CA VAL A 189 5.22 -8.74 -12.25
C VAL A 189 4.26 -9.60 -11.45
N GLU A 190 4.79 -10.41 -10.53
CA GLU A 190 3.99 -11.22 -9.62
C GLU A 190 3.02 -10.35 -8.81
N TRP A 191 1.77 -10.82 -8.69
CA TRP A 191 0.65 -10.02 -8.17
C TRP A 191 0.80 -9.59 -6.71
N ASP A 192 1.69 -10.21 -5.94
CA ASP A 192 2.01 -9.81 -4.57
C ASP A 192 3.14 -8.77 -4.49
N ALA A 193 3.72 -8.36 -5.61
CA ALA A 193 4.70 -7.28 -5.70
C ALA A 193 4.19 -6.02 -6.44
N VAL A 194 3.07 -6.09 -7.17
CA VAL A 194 2.54 -4.96 -7.96
C VAL A 194 2.14 -3.74 -7.11
N GLU A 195 1.83 -3.95 -5.82
CA GLU A 195 1.45 -2.92 -4.84
C GLU A 195 2.67 -2.22 -4.19
N LEU A 196 3.89 -2.65 -4.52
CA LEU A 196 5.10 -2.07 -3.94
C LEU A 196 5.27 -0.59 -4.28
N PRO A 197 5.24 -0.17 -5.56
CA PRO A 197 5.47 1.23 -5.90
C PRO A 197 4.30 2.14 -5.50
N SER A 198 3.06 1.63 -5.49
CA SER A 198 1.88 2.39 -5.06
C SER A 198 1.96 2.74 -3.57
N GLN A 199 2.14 1.74 -2.70
CA GLN A 199 2.28 1.96 -1.26
C GLN A 199 3.58 2.68 -0.87
N PHE A 200 4.65 2.51 -1.67
CA PHE A 200 5.88 3.28 -1.50
C PHE A 200 5.60 4.79 -1.61
N MET A 201 4.81 5.20 -2.60
CA MET A 201 4.49 6.61 -2.82
C MET A 201 3.70 7.23 -1.65
N GLU A 202 2.81 6.46 -0.99
CA GLU A 202 2.03 6.95 0.17
C GLU A 202 2.92 7.46 1.32
N ASN A 203 4.11 6.89 1.53
CA ASN A 203 5.02 7.32 2.60
C ASN A 203 5.46 8.79 2.44
N TRP A 204 5.55 9.28 1.21
CA TRP A 204 5.97 10.65 0.92
C TRP A 204 4.92 11.69 1.32
N CYS A 205 3.66 11.30 1.53
CA CYS A 205 2.64 12.19 2.06
C CYS A 205 2.98 12.69 3.47
N TYR A 206 3.82 11.95 4.22
CA TYR A 206 4.31 12.35 5.55
C TYR A 206 5.71 12.97 5.53
N HIS A 207 6.41 12.98 4.38
CA HIS A 207 7.68 13.68 4.28
C HIS A 207 7.43 15.18 4.34
N ARG A 208 8.02 15.84 5.36
CA ARG A 208 7.85 17.27 5.63
C ARG A 208 7.89 18.15 4.37
N ASP A 209 8.94 18.07 3.57
CA ASP A 209 9.10 18.97 2.43
C ASP A 209 8.07 18.71 1.33
N THR A 210 7.66 17.45 1.16
CA THR A 210 6.57 17.09 0.24
C THR A 210 5.24 17.65 0.74
N LEU A 211 4.87 17.39 1.99
CA LEU A 211 3.64 17.89 2.59
C LEU A 211 3.58 19.42 2.54
N MET A 212 4.66 20.11 2.94
CA MET A 212 4.74 21.57 2.93
C MET A 212 4.67 22.18 1.51
N SER A 213 5.11 21.41 0.49
CA SER A 213 4.97 21.85 -0.90
C SER A 213 3.52 21.83 -1.39
N ILE A 214 2.73 20.88 -0.88
CA ILE A 214 1.34 20.61 -1.26
C ILE A 214 0.36 21.45 -0.45
N ALA A 215 0.57 21.49 0.87
CA ALA A 215 -0.38 21.99 1.86
C ALA A 215 -0.39 23.52 1.88
N LYS A 216 -1.04 24.13 0.89
CA LYS A 216 -1.18 25.58 0.74
C LYS A 216 -2.65 25.95 0.67
N HIS A 217 -3.05 26.90 1.50
CA HIS A 217 -4.43 27.34 1.57
C HIS A 217 -4.90 27.85 0.20
N TYR A 218 -5.98 27.30 -0.33
CA TYR A 218 -6.39 27.51 -1.73
C TYR A 218 -6.72 28.98 -2.09
N GLN A 219 -7.08 29.81 -1.11
CA GLN A 219 -7.37 31.24 -1.31
C GLN A 219 -6.20 32.15 -1.01
N THR A 220 -5.45 31.88 0.07
CA THR A 220 -4.42 32.81 0.59
C THR A 220 -3.02 32.42 0.10
N GLY A 221 -2.83 31.18 -0.32
CA GLY A 221 -1.52 30.63 -0.71
C GLY A 221 -0.58 30.35 0.46
N GLU A 222 -1.01 30.61 1.69
CA GLU A 222 -0.23 30.36 2.90
C GLU A 222 0.00 28.86 3.11
N SER A 223 1.22 28.50 3.47
CA SER A 223 1.54 27.12 3.84
C SER A 223 0.83 26.73 5.14
N ILE A 224 0.53 25.43 5.28
CA ILE A 224 0.01 24.88 6.52
C ILE A 224 0.96 25.20 7.69
N PRO A 225 0.45 25.59 8.87
CA PRO A 225 1.30 25.85 10.02
C PRO A 225 2.11 24.61 10.43
N GLU A 226 3.36 24.82 10.87
CA GLU A 226 4.25 23.73 11.32
C GLU A 226 3.62 22.88 12.43
N GLU A 227 2.93 23.53 13.37
CA GLU A 227 2.24 22.86 14.46
C GLU A 227 1.16 21.88 13.96
N VAL A 228 0.46 22.22 12.88
CA VAL A 228 -0.57 21.36 12.28
C VAL A 228 0.07 20.17 11.56
N TYR A 229 1.22 20.38 10.89
CA TYR A 229 2.02 19.28 10.33
C TYR A 229 2.48 18.30 11.43
N LEU A 230 2.99 18.79 12.55
CA LEU A 230 3.44 17.94 13.66
C LEU A 230 2.28 17.12 14.25
N LYS A 231 1.08 17.71 14.34
CA LYS A 231 -0.13 16.98 14.76
C LYS A 231 -0.55 15.91 13.74
N LEU A 232 -0.49 16.20 12.45
CA LEU A 232 -0.72 15.21 11.38
C LEU A 232 0.25 14.03 11.48
N LEU A 233 1.53 14.32 11.72
CA LEU A 233 2.56 13.30 11.90
C LEU A 233 2.31 12.46 13.16
N ALA A 234 1.94 13.08 14.28
CA ALA A 234 1.59 12.39 15.52
C ALA A 234 0.35 11.48 15.36
N ALA A 235 -0.59 11.87 14.49
CA ALA A 235 -1.80 11.10 14.20
C ALA A 235 -1.58 9.93 13.22
N ARG A 236 -0.41 9.81 12.58
CA ARG A 236 -0.11 8.76 11.57
C ARG A 236 -0.37 7.34 12.07
N THR A 237 -0.05 7.05 13.32
CA THR A 237 -0.18 5.70 13.91
C THR A 237 -1.49 5.49 14.65
N PHE A 238 -2.40 6.47 14.62
CA PHE A 238 -3.69 6.37 15.28
C PHE A 238 -4.49 5.19 14.73
N ARG A 239 -4.85 4.25 15.61
CA ARG A 239 -5.60 3.02 15.28
C ARG A 239 -4.96 2.11 14.24
N ALA A 240 -3.63 2.19 14.06
CA ALA A 240 -2.91 1.33 13.12
C ALA A 240 -3.18 -0.18 13.37
N GLY A 241 -3.38 -0.57 14.63
CA GLY A 241 -3.77 -1.95 15.00
C GLY A 241 -5.13 -2.35 14.41
N SER A 242 -6.16 -1.52 14.60
CA SER A 242 -7.50 -1.78 14.04
C SER A 242 -7.51 -1.79 12.51
N LEU A 243 -6.80 -0.85 11.87
CA LEU A 243 -6.70 -0.77 10.41
C LEU A 243 -5.96 -1.98 9.83
N SER A 244 -4.84 -2.37 10.45
CA SER A 244 -4.09 -3.56 10.06
C SER A 244 -4.94 -4.82 10.19
N LEU A 245 -5.61 -5.01 11.33
CA LEU A 245 -6.45 -6.19 11.56
C LEU A 245 -7.63 -6.28 10.58
N ARG A 246 -8.21 -5.14 10.18
CA ARG A 246 -9.23 -5.08 9.12
C ARG A 246 -8.70 -5.59 7.77
N GLN A 247 -7.50 -5.19 7.36
CA GLN A 247 -6.89 -5.71 6.13
C GLN A 247 -6.55 -7.21 6.25
N ILE A 248 -6.08 -7.66 7.41
CA ILE A 248 -5.81 -9.08 7.67
C ILE A 248 -7.10 -9.90 7.60
N ARG A 249 -8.25 -9.39 8.09
CA ARG A 249 -9.54 -10.05 7.93
C ARG A 249 -9.87 -10.28 6.47
N PHE A 250 -9.77 -9.25 5.63
CA PHE A 250 -10.08 -9.38 4.20
C PHE A 250 -9.20 -10.41 3.50
N ALA A 251 -7.88 -10.35 3.73
CA ALA A 251 -6.94 -11.32 3.18
C ALA A 251 -7.19 -12.75 3.69
N SER A 252 -7.51 -12.89 4.98
CA SER A 252 -7.79 -14.20 5.58
C SER A 252 -9.09 -14.79 5.07
N LEU A 253 -10.14 -13.97 4.89
CA LEU A 253 -11.42 -14.42 4.38
C LEU A 253 -11.31 -14.85 2.92
N ASP A 254 -10.65 -14.05 2.09
CA ASP A 254 -10.33 -14.40 0.70
C ASP A 254 -9.63 -15.77 0.62
N LEU A 255 -8.51 -15.94 1.33
CA LEU A 255 -7.80 -17.22 1.34
C LEU A 255 -8.66 -18.38 1.85
N GLU A 256 -9.47 -18.19 2.89
CA GLU A 256 -10.32 -19.26 3.41
C GLU A 256 -11.44 -19.66 2.43
N LEU A 257 -12.04 -18.69 1.73
CA LEU A 257 -13.01 -18.93 0.66
C LEU A 257 -12.40 -19.68 -0.53
N HIS A 258 -11.13 -19.43 -0.83
CA HIS A 258 -10.44 -20.04 -1.98
C HIS A 258 -9.59 -21.27 -1.63
N THR A 259 -9.62 -21.76 -0.37
CA THR A 259 -8.84 -22.94 0.04
C THR A 259 -9.65 -24.01 0.76
N LYS A 260 -10.48 -23.64 1.73
CA LYS A 260 -11.19 -24.61 2.59
C LYS A 260 -12.68 -24.65 2.34
N TYR A 261 -13.26 -23.53 1.92
CA TYR A 261 -14.68 -23.44 1.62
C TYR A 261 -15.02 -24.34 0.43
N ILE A 262 -16.12 -25.08 0.55
CA ILE A 262 -16.65 -25.92 -0.52
C ILE A 262 -18.02 -25.33 -0.88
N PRO A 263 -18.18 -24.77 -2.10
CA PRO A 263 -19.48 -24.30 -2.58
C PRO A 263 -20.54 -25.41 -2.55
N ASP A 264 -21.81 -25.03 -2.43
CA ASP A 264 -22.98 -25.93 -2.37
C ASP A 264 -23.02 -26.90 -1.16
N GLY A 265 -22.09 -26.76 -0.22
CA GLY A 265 -22.13 -27.41 1.09
C GLY A 265 -23.13 -26.75 2.06
N PRO A 266 -23.24 -27.27 3.31
CA PRO A 266 -24.14 -26.69 4.32
C PRO A 266 -23.63 -25.38 4.94
N GLU A 267 -22.33 -25.07 4.81
CA GLU A 267 -21.73 -23.81 5.27
C GLU A 267 -21.95 -22.72 4.23
N SER A 268 -22.44 -21.54 4.64
CA SER A 268 -22.54 -20.37 3.76
C SER A 268 -21.25 -19.55 3.77
N VAL A 269 -21.04 -18.70 2.76
CA VAL A 269 -19.92 -17.75 2.75
C VAL A 269 -19.93 -16.80 3.96
N TYR A 270 -21.10 -16.53 4.54
CA TYR A 270 -21.25 -15.70 5.73
C TYR A 270 -20.88 -16.46 7.01
N ASP A 271 -21.04 -17.77 7.04
CA ASP A 271 -20.53 -18.62 8.14
C ASP A 271 -19.00 -18.62 8.15
N VAL A 272 -18.38 -18.68 6.97
CA VAL A 272 -16.93 -18.52 6.80
C VAL A 272 -16.47 -17.16 7.32
N ASP A 273 -17.15 -16.07 6.94
CA ASP A 273 -16.85 -14.73 7.43
C ASP A 273 -16.91 -14.64 8.96
N GLN A 274 -18.00 -15.13 9.56
CA GLN A 274 -18.15 -15.15 11.02
C GLN A 274 -17.03 -15.95 11.69
N ARG A 275 -16.65 -17.11 11.14
CA ARG A 275 -15.57 -17.96 11.65
C ARG A 275 -14.20 -17.27 11.58
N VAL A 276 -13.87 -16.64 10.46
CA VAL A 276 -12.60 -15.92 10.26
C VAL A 276 -12.53 -14.67 11.15
N SER A 277 -13.64 -13.96 11.28
CA SER A 277 -13.74 -12.72 12.05
C SER A 277 -13.50 -12.92 13.54
N ARG A 278 -13.74 -14.11 14.11
CA ARG A 278 -13.41 -14.43 15.52
C ARG A 278 -11.94 -14.21 15.90
N LYS A 279 -11.02 -14.31 14.93
CA LYS A 279 -9.58 -14.09 15.15
C LYS A 279 -9.06 -12.78 14.55
N THR A 280 -9.86 -12.13 13.71
CA THR A 280 -9.46 -10.99 12.88
C THR A 280 -10.32 -9.75 13.11
N GLN A 281 -11.20 -9.78 14.10
CA GLN A 281 -11.94 -8.63 14.61
C GLN A 281 -12.13 -8.74 16.11
N VAL A 282 -12.24 -7.58 16.75
CA VAL A 282 -12.50 -7.47 18.20
C VAL A 282 -13.99 -7.36 18.53
N ILE A 283 -14.82 -6.99 17.55
CA ILE A 283 -16.28 -6.99 17.62
C ILE A 283 -16.77 -7.88 16.48
N PRO A 284 -17.59 -8.92 16.74
CA PRO A 284 -18.10 -9.80 15.69
C PRO A 284 -18.90 -9.04 14.62
N PRO A 285 -18.86 -9.45 13.34
CA PRO A 285 -19.74 -8.91 12.31
C PRO A 285 -21.21 -9.10 12.68
N LEU A 286 -22.05 -8.18 12.21
CA LEU A 286 -23.49 -8.33 12.32
C LEU A 286 -23.96 -9.57 11.55
N PRO A 287 -25.01 -10.29 12.00
CA PRO A 287 -25.64 -11.35 11.21
C PRO A 287 -26.12 -10.87 9.83
N GLU A 288 -26.44 -9.59 9.71
CA GLU A 288 -26.86 -8.90 8.48
C GLU A 288 -25.69 -8.41 7.62
N ASP A 289 -24.43 -8.60 8.04
CA ASP A 289 -23.26 -8.15 7.27
C ASP A 289 -23.19 -8.89 5.91
N ARG A 290 -23.19 -8.11 4.82
CA ARG A 290 -23.11 -8.60 3.43
C ARG A 290 -21.95 -7.96 2.68
N PHE A 291 -20.87 -7.56 3.36
CA PHE A 291 -19.76 -6.85 2.72
C PHE A 291 -19.12 -7.65 1.57
N LEU A 292 -19.18 -8.99 1.62
CA LEU A 292 -18.73 -9.87 0.54
C LEU A 292 -19.41 -9.55 -0.80
N CYS A 293 -20.68 -9.14 -0.80
CA CYS A 293 -21.40 -8.77 -2.02
C CYS A 293 -20.85 -7.49 -2.66
N GLY A 294 -20.10 -6.66 -1.92
CA GLY A 294 -19.38 -5.49 -2.42
C GLY A 294 -17.87 -5.72 -2.53
N PHE A 295 -17.36 -6.93 -2.29
CA PHE A 295 -15.93 -7.19 -2.27
C PHE A 295 -15.36 -7.42 -3.68
N ASN A 296 -15.44 -6.38 -4.51
CA ASN A 296 -15.09 -6.43 -5.93
C ASN A 296 -13.65 -6.89 -6.21
N HIS A 297 -12.72 -6.66 -5.29
CA HIS A 297 -11.32 -7.06 -5.45
C HIS A 297 -11.16 -8.55 -5.77
N ILE A 298 -11.93 -9.42 -5.11
CA ILE A 298 -11.79 -10.88 -5.22
C ILE A 298 -12.83 -11.54 -6.14
N PHE A 299 -13.95 -10.85 -6.42
CA PHE A 299 -15.03 -11.39 -7.26
C PHE A 299 -15.12 -10.76 -8.66
N ALA A 300 -14.56 -9.56 -8.84
CA ALA A 300 -14.62 -8.80 -10.09
C ALA A 300 -13.31 -8.04 -10.38
N GLY A 301 -12.19 -8.51 -9.80
CA GLY A 301 -10.87 -7.92 -9.90
C GLY A 301 -9.77 -8.98 -9.90
N GLY A 302 -8.51 -8.55 -9.86
CA GLY A 302 -7.34 -9.42 -9.95
C GLY A 302 -6.91 -10.09 -8.64
N TYR A 303 -7.63 -9.90 -7.53
CA TYR A 303 -7.15 -10.28 -6.19
C TYR A 303 -7.80 -11.57 -5.64
N ALA A 304 -8.47 -12.37 -6.46
CA ALA A 304 -9.03 -13.65 -6.01
C ALA A 304 -7.91 -14.57 -5.49
N ALA A 305 -8.04 -15.05 -4.25
CA ALA A 305 -6.97 -15.76 -3.52
C ALA A 305 -5.64 -14.98 -3.41
N GLY A 306 -5.72 -13.65 -3.46
CA GLY A 306 -4.60 -12.74 -3.63
C GLY A 306 -4.75 -11.42 -2.89
N TYR A 307 -5.81 -11.18 -2.10
CA TYR A 307 -5.95 -9.91 -1.37
C TYR A 307 -4.83 -9.71 -0.33
N TYR A 308 -4.15 -10.79 0.07
CA TYR A 308 -2.94 -10.70 0.90
C TYR A 308 -1.80 -9.91 0.23
N SER A 309 -1.82 -9.75 -1.10
CA SER A 309 -0.85 -8.95 -1.88
C SER A 309 -0.62 -7.57 -1.30
N TYR A 310 -1.68 -6.89 -0.82
CA TYR A 310 -1.55 -5.57 -0.20
C TYR A 310 -0.63 -5.57 1.02
N LYS A 311 -0.76 -6.56 1.92
CA LYS A 311 0.08 -6.64 3.13
C LYS A 311 1.45 -7.24 2.84
N TRP A 312 1.55 -8.09 1.82
CA TRP A 312 2.83 -8.62 1.36
C TRP A 312 3.71 -7.52 0.77
N ALA A 313 3.16 -6.75 -0.18
CA ALA A 313 3.85 -5.62 -0.79
C ALA A 313 4.12 -4.48 0.20
N GLU A 314 3.28 -4.30 1.23
CA GLU A 314 3.49 -3.26 2.25
C GLU A 314 4.80 -3.50 3.03
N VAL A 315 5.18 -4.76 3.24
CA VAL A 315 6.49 -5.11 3.81
C VAL A 315 7.61 -4.64 2.88
N LEU A 316 7.48 -4.90 1.58
CA LEU A 316 8.49 -4.54 0.60
C LEU A 316 8.59 -3.02 0.40
N SER A 317 7.46 -2.32 0.40
CA SER A 317 7.40 -0.86 0.20
C SER A 317 7.92 -0.11 1.43
N ALA A 318 7.63 -0.58 2.65
CA ALA A 318 8.20 -0.04 3.88
C ALA A 318 9.72 -0.26 3.94
N ASP A 319 10.21 -1.45 3.57
CA ASP A 319 11.65 -1.73 3.47
C ASP A 319 12.31 -0.85 2.39
N ALA A 320 11.69 -0.69 1.22
CA ALA A 320 12.17 0.21 0.19
C ALA A 320 12.21 1.69 0.66
N PHE A 321 11.22 2.14 1.44
CA PHE A 321 11.23 3.48 2.01
C PHE A 321 12.30 3.64 3.09
N SER A 322 12.58 2.60 3.89
CA SER A 322 13.65 2.62 4.90
C SER A 322 15.03 2.90 4.28
N ALA A 323 15.24 2.52 3.01
CA ALA A 323 16.45 2.87 2.27
C ALA A 323 16.69 4.39 2.18
N PHE A 324 15.60 5.17 2.05
CA PHE A 324 15.66 6.63 2.02
C PHE A 324 15.89 7.20 3.43
N GLU A 325 15.36 6.54 4.45
CA GLU A 325 15.58 6.91 5.85
C GLU A 325 17.04 6.70 6.26
N ASP A 326 17.61 5.55 5.92
CA ASP A 326 19.01 5.20 6.15
C ASP A 326 19.97 6.11 5.37
N ALA A 327 19.61 6.49 4.15
CA ALA A 327 20.38 7.44 3.34
C ALA A 327 20.30 8.88 3.88
N GLY A 328 19.23 9.20 4.62
CA GLY A 328 18.96 10.51 5.19
C GLY A 328 17.93 11.30 4.38
N LEU A 329 16.70 11.40 4.90
CA LEU A 329 15.59 12.14 4.26
C LEU A 329 15.81 13.65 4.16
N GLU A 330 16.69 14.21 4.98
CA GLU A 330 17.04 15.64 4.95
C GLU A 330 18.19 15.96 3.96
N ASP A 331 18.92 14.94 3.49
CA ASP A 331 19.97 15.12 2.49
C ASP A 331 19.39 14.97 1.08
N SER A 332 19.14 16.12 0.43
CA SER A 332 18.60 16.17 -0.93
C SER A 332 19.44 15.37 -1.95
N LYS A 333 20.76 15.27 -1.78
CA LYS A 333 21.61 14.47 -2.67
C LYS A 333 21.37 12.98 -2.43
N ALA A 334 21.33 12.55 -1.18
CA ALA A 334 21.07 11.15 -0.82
C ALA A 334 19.68 10.68 -1.26
N VAL A 335 18.67 11.54 -1.10
CA VAL A 335 17.30 11.30 -1.60
C VAL A 335 17.27 11.12 -3.11
N LYS A 336 17.96 12.00 -3.88
CA LYS A 336 18.05 11.90 -5.35
C LYS A 336 18.77 10.62 -5.79
N GLU A 337 19.89 10.28 -5.16
CA GLU A 337 20.65 9.07 -5.50
C GLU A 337 19.85 7.79 -5.23
N THR A 338 19.13 7.76 -4.11
CA THR A 338 18.27 6.62 -3.74
C THR A 338 17.02 6.54 -4.64
N GLY A 339 16.42 7.70 -4.95
CA GLY A 339 15.33 7.81 -5.93
C GLY A 339 15.72 7.31 -7.32
N HIS A 340 16.91 7.67 -7.78
CA HIS A 340 17.44 7.16 -9.05
C HIS A 340 17.63 5.65 -9.01
N LYS A 341 18.13 5.06 -7.91
CA LYS A 341 18.21 3.59 -7.77
C LYS A 341 16.83 2.94 -7.81
N PHE A 342 15.84 3.50 -7.13
CA PHE A 342 14.46 3.02 -7.16
C PHE A 342 13.89 3.05 -8.59
N ARG A 343 14.12 4.15 -9.32
CA ARG A 343 13.75 4.30 -10.73
C ARG A 343 14.37 3.22 -11.61
N GLU A 344 15.68 3.01 -11.49
CA GLU A 344 16.45 2.08 -12.33
C GLU A 344 16.23 0.60 -12.00
N THR A 345 15.50 0.31 -10.92
CA THR A 345 15.18 -1.05 -10.48
C THR A 345 13.68 -1.29 -10.53
N VAL A 346 12.97 -0.93 -9.46
CA VAL A 346 11.53 -1.18 -9.26
C VAL A 346 10.68 -0.64 -10.41
N LEU A 347 10.96 0.58 -10.87
CA LEU A 347 10.16 1.22 -11.92
C LEU A 347 10.62 0.83 -13.34
N ALA A 348 11.88 0.46 -13.53
CA ALA A 348 12.45 0.21 -14.85
C ALA A 348 12.26 -1.24 -15.34
N LEU A 349 12.34 -2.23 -14.45
CA LEU A 349 12.57 -3.62 -14.86
C LEU A 349 11.30 -4.39 -15.26
N GLY A 350 10.11 -3.90 -14.90
CA GLY A 350 8.83 -4.58 -15.13
C GLY A 350 8.86 -6.05 -14.70
N GLY A 351 8.11 -6.91 -15.41
CA GLY A 351 8.13 -8.36 -15.23
C GLY A 351 9.34 -9.06 -15.87
N GLY A 352 10.33 -8.30 -16.36
CA GLY A 352 11.52 -8.86 -17.01
C GLY A 352 12.53 -9.46 -16.03
N LYS A 353 12.32 -9.28 -14.73
CA LYS A 353 13.14 -9.84 -13.65
C LYS A 353 12.25 -10.16 -12.45
N ALA A 354 12.53 -11.28 -11.77
CA ALA A 354 11.77 -11.68 -10.58
C ALA A 354 11.83 -10.56 -9.50
N PRO A 355 10.70 -10.17 -8.89
CA PRO A 355 10.62 -9.04 -7.95
C PRO A 355 11.58 -9.15 -6.76
N LEU A 356 11.85 -10.35 -6.27
CA LEU A 356 12.82 -10.58 -5.19
C LEU A 356 14.26 -10.24 -5.59
N GLU A 357 14.59 -10.31 -6.88
CA GLU A 357 15.89 -9.88 -7.41
C GLU A 357 15.90 -8.40 -7.81
N VAL A 358 14.75 -7.73 -7.79
CA VAL A 358 14.59 -6.29 -8.03
C VAL A 358 14.69 -5.61 -6.66
N SER A 359 15.92 -5.35 -6.21
CA SER A 359 16.16 -4.72 -4.91
C SER A 359 16.68 -3.29 -5.06
N VAL A 360 16.16 -2.40 -4.22
CA VAL A 360 16.70 -1.04 -3.99
C VAL A 360 17.75 -1.07 -2.86
N CYS A 361 17.66 -2.09 -2.00
CA CYS A 361 18.51 -2.31 -0.83
C CYS A 361 19.28 -3.63 -0.94
N LYS A 362 20.44 -3.72 -0.27
CA LYS A 362 21.11 -5.01 0.05
C LYS A 362 20.28 -5.88 1.00
N LEU A 363 19.27 -5.28 1.65
CA LEU A 363 18.45 -5.84 2.73
C LEU A 363 17.08 -6.39 2.29
N CYS A 364 16.74 -6.43 0.99
CA CYS A 364 15.60 -7.23 0.52
C CYS A 364 15.86 -8.75 0.61
N LEU A 365 16.73 -9.18 1.53
CA LEU A 365 16.73 -10.50 2.11
C LEU A 365 15.67 -10.47 3.21
N TRP A 366 14.75 -11.43 3.18
CA TRP A 366 13.59 -11.64 4.05
C TRP A 366 13.78 -11.56 5.60
N SER A 367 14.93 -11.12 6.10
CA SER A 367 15.32 -11.10 7.50
C SER A 367 14.71 -9.98 8.35
N SER A 368 14.04 -8.97 7.79
CA SER A 368 13.57 -7.80 8.57
C SER A 368 12.08 -7.48 8.40
N VAL A 369 11.23 -8.20 9.13
CA VAL A 369 9.82 -7.81 9.38
C VAL A 369 9.74 -6.68 10.43
N ASP A 370 10.87 -6.31 11.05
CA ASP A 370 10.92 -5.37 12.17
C ASP A 370 10.53 -3.93 11.81
N VAL A 371 10.65 -3.53 10.54
CA VAL A 371 10.37 -2.16 10.07
C VAL A 371 8.88 -1.78 10.23
N ASN A 372 7.97 -2.74 10.02
CA ASN A 372 6.53 -2.52 10.17
C ASN A 372 6.05 -2.51 11.64
N LEU A 373 6.92 -2.85 12.60
CA LEU A 373 6.57 -3.02 14.01
C LEU A 373 7.26 -2.05 14.96
N HIS A 374 8.19 -1.20 14.49
CA HIS A 374 8.83 -0.20 15.34
C HIS A 374 7.89 0.96 15.69
N PRO A 375 7.57 1.19 16.99
CA PRO A 375 6.98 2.45 17.42
C PRO A 375 8.07 3.53 17.34
N ARG A 376 7.95 4.46 16.40
CA ARG A 376 8.94 5.54 16.26
C ARG A 376 8.74 6.62 17.33
N HIS A 377 9.85 6.96 17.98
CA HIS A 377 10.13 8.14 18.82
C HIS A 377 9.53 8.21 20.23
N CYS A 378 10.13 7.47 21.16
CA CYS A 378 10.43 8.00 22.49
C CYS A 378 11.96 8.16 22.59
N SER A 379 12.43 9.39 22.78
CA SER A 379 13.83 9.71 23.04
C SER A 379 14.30 9.08 24.36
N GLY A 380 15.24 8.15 24.28
CA GLY A 380 15.91 7.57 25.44
C GLY A 380 16.96 6.57 25.00
N THR A 381 18.24 6.93 25.14
CA THR A 381 19.41 6.06 24.94
C THR A 381 19.21 4.66 25.52
N MET A 382 19.26 3.61 24.69
CA MET A 382 19.70 2.27 25.12
C MET A 382 20.14 1.41 23.92
N GLY A 383 21.19 0.63 24.17
CA GLY A 383 22.10 0.06 23.17
C GLY A 383 21.56 -1.09 22.33
N TYR A 384 22.25 -1.27 21.20
CA TYR A 384 22.14 -2.40 20.29
C TYR A 384 22.27 -3.73 21.03
N TYR A 385 21.21 -4.53 21.03
CA TYR A 385 21.29 -5.97 21.24
C TYR A 385 20.79 -6.68 19.99
N GLN A 386 21.75 -7.15 19.21
CA GLN A 386 21.57 -7.99 18.05
C GLN A 386 21.28 -9.42 18.54
N SER A 387 20.07 -9.92 18.30
CA SER A 387 19.80 -11.37 18.43
C SER A 387 19.65 -11.94 17.03
N GLN A 388 20.68 -12.64 16.57
CA GLN A 388 20.61 -13.46 15.37
C GLN A 388 19.76 -14.70 15.67
N LEU A 389 18.66 -14.87 14.94
CA LEU A 389 17.94 -16.14 14.83
C LEU A 389 18.21 -16.67 13.41
N GLU A 390 19.07 -17.68 13.32
CA GLU A 390 19.33 -18.40 12.07
C GLU A 390 18.09 -19.19 11.65
N ILE A 391 17.50 -18.84 10.51
CA ILE A 391 16.51 -19.67 9.80
C ILE A 391 17.28 -20.49 8.76
N SER A 392 17.95 -21.55 9.18
CA SER A 392 18.72 -22.45 8.31
C SER A 392 18.21 -23.89 8.39
N SER A 393 16.92 -24.15 8.18
CA SER A 393 16.44 -25.56 8.16
C SER A 393 15.07 -25.83 7.51
N PHE A 394 14.68 -25.14 6.43
CA PHE A 394 13.47 -25.52 5.68
C PHE A 394 13.59 -25.57 4.14
N LEU A 395 14.81 -25.43 3.59
CA LEU A 395 15.05 -25.62 2.15
C LEU A 395 15.78 -26.95 1.90
N SER A 396 15.03 -28.05 1.92
CA SER A 396 15.41 -29.24 1.14
C SER A 396 14.21 -29.71 0.33
N CYS A 397 14.05 -29.17 -0.88
CA CYS A 397 13.14 -29.74 -1.86
C CYS A 397 13.86 -30.92 -2.53
N HIS A 398 13.43 -32.15 -2.25
CA HIS A 398 13.92 -33.34 -2.94
C HIS A 398 13.34 -33.37 -4.37
N SER A 399 14.22 -33.37 -5.37
CA SER A 399 13.88 -33.65 -6.77
C SER A 399 13.65 -35.16 -6.94
N GLY A 400 12.40 -35.55 -7.20
CA GLY A 400 12.04 -36.94 -7.50
C GLY A 400 12.07 -37.25 -9.00
N PHE A 401 12.83 -38.25 -9.41
CA PHE A 401 12.73 -38.87 -10.74
C PHE A 401 11.57 -39.88 -10.76
N TYR A 402 10.73 -39.86 -11.81
CA TYR A 402 9.79 -40.95 -12.08
C TYR A 402 10.14 -41.67 -13.38
N GLN A 403 10.12 -43.00 -13.31
CA GLN A 403 10.20 -43.92 -14.44
C GLN A 403 8.82 -44.53 -14.67
N MET A 404 8.27 -44.37 -15.87
CA MET A 404 7.13 -45.19 -16.32
C MET A 404 7.59 -46.20 -17.36
N ARG A 405 7.19 -47.46 -17.18
CA ARG A 405 7.36 -48.54 -18.16
C ARG A 405 6.03 -48.80 -18.85
N HIS A 406 6.04 -48.78 -20.18
CA HIS A 406 4.95 -49.33 -20.99
C HIS A 406 5.57 -50.31 -21.98
N GLY A 407 5.41 -51.62 -21.74
CA GLY A 407 6.10 -52.66 -22.50
C GLY A 407 7.63 -52.61 -22.34
N ASN A 408 8.39 -52.91 -23.41
CA ASN A 408 9.86 -52.95 -23.41
C ASN A 408 10.53 -51.58 -23.62
N GLN A 409 9.82 -50.47 -23.42
CA GLN A 409 10.40 -49.12 -23.48
C GLN A 409 10.26 -48.37 -22.15
N VAL A 410 11.32 -47.64 -21.80
CA VAL A 410 11.44 -46.82 -20.59
C VAL A 410 11.36 -45.35 -21.01
N PHE A 411 10.41 -44.60 -20.45
CA PHE A 411 10.32 -43.15 -20.63
C PHE A 411 10.82 -42.45 -19.36
N THR A 412 11.77 -41.54 -19.51
CA THR A 412 12.24 -40.62 -18.47
C THR A 412 11.85 -39.20 -18.83
N GLY A 413 11.07 -38.52 -17.99
CA GLY A 413 10.64 -37.14 -18.19
C GLY A 413 10.71 -36.34 -16.89
N HIS A 414 10.99 -35.04 -17.02
CA HIS A 414 11.02 -34.08 -15.91
C HIS A 414 9.69 -33.31 -15.91
N SER A 415 8.89 -33.43 -14.84
CA SER A 415 7.65 -32.69 -14.70
C SER A 415 7.85 -31.48 -13.78
N SER A 416 7.86 -30.28 -14.35
CA SER A 416 7.69 -29.04 -13.60
C SER A 416 6.20 -28.88 -13.30
N CYS A 417 5.78 -29.16 -12.07
CA CYS A 417 4.41 -28.85 -11.62
C CYS A 417 4.24 -27.33 -11.52
N TYR A 418 3.51 -26.73 -12.46
CA TYR A 418 3.16 -25.30 -12.50
C TYR A 418 1.98 -24.89 -11.59
N TYR A 419 1.58 -25.73 -10.63
CA TYR A 419 0.46 -25.45 -9.71
C TYR A 419 0.82 -25.75 -8.26
N THR A 420 1.85 -25.07 -7.72
CA THR A 420 2.13 -25.13 -6.26
C THR A 420 2.84 -23.92 -5.61
N PRO A 421 2.59 -22.63 -5.95
CA PRO A 421 3.08 -21.53 -5.10
C PRO A 421 2.22 -21.32 -3.82
N CYS A 422 0.92 -21.63 -3.89
CA CYS A 422 -0.07 -21.18 -2.90
C CYS A 422 0.17 -21.72 -1.48
N LEU A 423 0.62 -22.97 -1.32
CA LEU A 423 0.83 -23.56 0.01
C LEU A 423 2.04 -22.98 0.76
N CYS A 424 3.09 -22.58 0.03
CA CYS A 424 4.31 -22.06 0.65
C CYS A 424 4.10 -20.63 1.19
N SER A 425 3.40 -19.79 0.42
CA SER A 425 3.06 -18.41 0.83
C SER A 425 2.10 -18.36 2.03
N VAL A 426 1.11 -19.28 2.09
CA VAL A 426 0.15 -19.37 3.20
C VAL A 426 0.82 -19.78 4.53
N GLN A 427 1.81 -20.67 4.48
CA GLN A 427 2.54 -21.11 5.67
C GLN A 427 3.49 -20.02 6.20
N LEU A 428 4.11 -19.24 5.31
CA LEU A 428 4.93 -18.08 5.66
C LEU A 428 4.08 -16.97 6.30
N PHE A 429 2.91 -16.65 5.73
CA PHE A 429 2.01 -15.64 6.29
C PHE A 429 1.54 -15.96 7.72
N LYS A 430 1.19 -17.24 7.97
CA LYS A 430 0.85 -17.71 9.34
C LYS A 430 2.02 -17.59 10.31
N THR A 431 3.26 -17.79 9.83
CA THR A 431 4.46 -17.71 10.65
C THR A 431 4.80 -16.25 11.00
N LEU A 432 4.67 -15.32 10.05
CA LEU A 432 4.76 -13.88 10.32
C LEU A 432 3.70 -13.42 11.35
N LEU A 433 2.45 -13.90 11.23
CA LEU A 433 1.36 -13.54 12.14
C LEU A 433 1.63 -13.98 13.60
N VAL A 434 2.26 -15.13 13.81
CA VAL A 434 2.61 -15.63 15.15
C VAL A 434 3.74 -14.81 15.79
N ILE A 435 4.70 -14.32 14.98
CA ILE A 435 5.79 -13.45 15.45
C ILE A 435 5.25 -12.09 15.90
N VAL A 436 4.30 -11.52 15.15
CA VAL A 436 3.63 -10.25 15.47
C VAL A 436 2.86 -10.33 16.79
N LEU A 437 2.13 -11.43 17.04
CA LEU A 437 1.31 -11.59 18.24
C LEU A 437 2.12 -11.90 19.51
N LYS A 438 3.21 -12.68 19.41
CA LYS A 438 4.03 -13.06 20.58
C LYS A 438 4.92 -11.94 21.12
N ARG A 439 5.29 -10.93 20.32
CA ARG A 439 6.14 -9.83 20.78
C ARG A 439 5.39 -8.86 21.72
N LYS A 440 4.08 -8.70 21.52
CA LYS A 440 3.23 -7.82 22.34
C LYS A 440 2.93 -8.37 23.74
N GLU A 441 2.99 -9.69 23.93
CA GLU A 441 2.81 -10.34 25.24
C GLU A 441 4.03 -10.16 26.16
N LYS A 442 5.23 -9.99 25.58
CA LYS A 442 6.48 -9.78 26.34
C LYS A 442 6.68 -8.35 26.85
N GLU A 443 6.09 -7.35 26.20
CA GLU A 443 6.17 -5.94 26.66
C GLU A 443 5.21 -5.65 27.83
N ASN A 444 4.11 -6.39 27.96
CA ASN A 444 3.18 -6.24 29.09
C ASN A 444 3.62 -6.97 30.37
N THR A 445 4.67 -7.81 30.32
CA THR A 445 5.19 -8.53 31.49
C THR A 445 6.41 -7.86 32.15
N THR A 446 6.98 -6.81 31.55
CA THR A 446 8.16 -6.10 32.08
C THR A 446 7.86 -4.87 32.95
N HIS A 447 6.59 -4.52 33.18
CA HIS A 447 6.19 -3.37 34.02
C HIS A 447 5.63 -3.72 35.41
N LEU A 448 5.72 -4.98 35.85
CA LEU A 448 5.35 -5.40 37.21
C LEU A 448 6.52 -6.16 37.85
N GLY A 449 7.46 -5.44 38.46
CA GLY A 449 8.46 -6.12 39.29
C GLY A 449 9.74 -5.35 39.59
N LEU A 450 9.66 -4.15 40.16
CA LEU A 450 10.78 -3.55 40.90
C LEU A 450 10.23 -2.77 42.10
N ASN A 451 10.03 -3.47 43.21
CA ASN A 451 10.10 -2.88 44.54
C ASN A 451 10.59 -3.94 45.53
N SER A 452 11.33 -3.47 46.54
CA SER A 452 11.98 -4.17 47.65
C SER A 452 13.23 -5.01 47.33
N CYS A 453 14.37 -4.32 47.28
CA CYS A 453 15.64 -4.88 47.74
C CYS A 453 15.71 -4.63 49.26
N GLY A 454 15.55 -5.70 50.05
CA GLY A 454 15.74 -5.73 51.50
C GLY A 454 16.67 -6.88 51.83
N VAL A 455 17.84 -6.55 52.36
CA VAL A 455 18.98 -7.44 52.64
C VAL A 455 18.73 -8.28 53.90
N VAL A 456 19.30 -9.49 53.91
CA VAL A 456 20.02 -10.17 55.02
C VAL A 456 19.51 -11.59 55.31
N LEU A 457 20.47 -12.52 55.10
CA LEU A 457 20.63 -13.94 55.47
C LEU A 457 19.90 -15.02 54.66
#